data_AF-A0ABD5T1H4-F1
#
_entry.id   AF-A0ABD5T1H4-F1
#
_cell.length_a   1.000
_cell.length_b   1.000
_cell.length_c   1.000
_cell.angle_alpha   90.00
_cell.angle_beta   90.00
_cell.angle_gamma   90.00
#
_symmetry.space_group_name_H-M   'P 1'
#
loop_
_entity.id
_entity.type
_entity.pdbx_description
1 polymer ?
#
loop_
_entity_poly.entity_id
_entity_poly.type
_entity_poly.pdbx_seq_one_letter_code
_entity_poly.pdbx_strand_id
1 'polypeptide(L)' 'MADTTGSTDINRRCARCGEAVSRRFVRVFGASNRVYGCLDCLTRQRLSNGDAARPDDADAIGSGWK' A
#
# COMPACT_ATOMS: atom_id res chain seq x y z
N MET A 1 -14.10 25.86 12.95
CA MET A 1 -13.16 24.85 13.46
C MET A 1 -13.27 23.63 12.55
N ALA A 2 -12.16 23.01 12.16
CA ALA A 2 -12.08 22.04 11.06
C ALA A 2 -12.82 20.73 11.37
N ASP A 3 -14.01 20.54 10.78
CA ASP A 3 -14.69 19.26 10.82
C ASP A 3 -13.89 18.26 9.98
N THR A 4 -13.37 17.26 10.68
CA THR A 4 -12.54 16.21 10.13
C THR A 4 -13.45 15.30 9.34
N THR A 5 -13.68 15.63 8.08
CA THR A 5 -14.37 14.76 7.14
C THR A 5 -13.56 13.47 7.04
N GLY A 6 -13.97 12.49 7.86
CA GLY A 6 -13.70 11.07 7.72
C GLY A 6 -14.39 10.49 6.50
N SER A 7 -14.34 11.21 5.37
CA SER A 7 -14.73 10.67 4.08
C SER A 7 -13.65 9.70 3.67
N THR A 8 -14.08 8.46 3.53
CA THR A 8 -13.49 7.30 2.89
C THR A 8 -12.63 7.69 1.68
N ASP A 9 -11.42 8.17 1.98
CA ASP A 9 -10.43 8.52 0.98
C ASP A 9 -9.99 7.18 0.39
N ILE A 10 -10.48 6.86 -0.80
CA ILE A 10 -10.16 5.64 -1.55
C ILE A 10 -8.65 5.42 -1.70
N ASN A 11 -7.85 6.47 -1.53
CA ASN A 11 -6.38 6.42 -1.50
C ASN A 11 -5.82 5.86 -0.17
N ARG A 12 -6.67 5.65 0.84
CA ARG A 12 -6.34 5.03 2.14
C ARG A 12 -6.78 3.58 2.21
N ARG A 13 -6.74 2.86 1.11
CA ARG A 13 -6.98 1.43 1.07
C ARG A 13 -5.78 0.72 0.48
N CYS A 14 -5.52 -0.48 0.98
CA CYS A 14 -4.55 -1.37 0.37
C CYS A 14 -5.03 -1.79 -1.01
N ALA A 15 -4.23 -1.58 -2.04
CA ALA A 15 -4.57 -1.98 -3.41
C ALA A 15 -4.55 -3.51 -3.60
N ARG A 16 -3.96 -4.28 -2.67
CA ARG A 16 -3.88 -5.74 -2.73
C ARG A 16 -5.07 -6.45 -2.10
N CYS A 17 -5.45 -6.10 -0.87
CA CYS A 17 -6.58 -6.73 -0.17
C CYS A 17 -7.81 -5.82 0.00
N GLY A 18 -7.71 -4.53 -0.33
CA GLY A 18 -8.80 -3.56 -0.15
C GLY A 18 -8.95 -3.03 1.28
N GLU A 19 -8.12 -3.48 2.22
CA GLU A 19 -8.24 -3.12 3.63
C GLU A 19 -7.99 -1.63 3.89
N ALA A 20 -8.71 -1.06 4.85
CA ALA A 20 -8.57 0.34 5.23
C ALA A 20 -7.26 0.57 5.99
N VAL A 21 -6.46 1.53 5.51
CA VAL A 21 -5.20 1.95 6.14
C VAL A 21 -5.29 3.39 6.62
N SER A 22 -4.44 3.78 7.58
CA SER A 22 -4.43 5.16 8.08
C SER A 22 -3.72 6.11 7.11
N ARG A 23 -4.06 7.41 7.15
CA ARG A 23 -3.38 8.43 6.33
C ARG A 23 -1.88 8.50 6.62
N ARG A 24 -1.48 8.29 7.88
CA ARG A 24 -0.06 8.24 8.27
C ARG A 24 0.65 7.04 7.67
N PHE A 25 -0.04 5.89 7.60
CA PHE A 25 0.50 4.68 6.97
C PHE A 25 0.82 4.92 5.49
N VAL A 26 -0.12 5.48 4.73
CA VAL A 26 0.09 5.80 3.31
C VAL A 26 1.26 6.76 3.09
N ARG A 27 1.47 7.73 3.99
CA ARG A 27 2.63 8.65 3.87
C ARG A 27 3.98 8.00 4.13
N VAL A 28 4.03 7.00 5.01
CA VAL A 28 5.29 6.36 5.43
C VAL A 28 5.65 5.21 4.48
N PHE A 29 4.65 4.43 4.07
CA PHE A 29 4.86 3.19 3.33
C PHE A 29 4.30 3.22 1.90
N GLY A 30 3.46 4.20 1.57
CA GLY A 30 2.85 4.31 0.25
C GLY A 30 3.67 5.14 -0.73
N ALA A 31 3.36 4.98 -2.02
CA ALA A 31 3.85 5.81 -3.12
C ALA A 31 2.67 6.48 -3.83
N SER A 32 2.82 7.74 -4.22
CA SER A 32 1.77 8.49 -4.93
C SER A 32 0.42 8.48 -4.23
N ASN A 33 0.42 8.59 -2.89
CA ASN A 33 -0.75 8.47 -2.02
C ASN A 33 -1.47 7.10 -2.10
N ARG A 34 -0.84 6.04 -2.58
CA ARG A 34 -1.41 4.68 -2.59
C ARG A 34 -0.48 3.70 -1.91
N VAL A 35 -1.05 2.62 -1.39
CA VAL A 35 -0.28 1.53 -0.80
C VAL A 35 -0.74 0.20 -1.38
N TYR A 36 0.21 -0.62 -1.77
CA TYR A 36 -0.01 -1.93 -2.39
C TYR A 36 0.12 -3.07 -1.38
N GLY A 37 0.60 -2.82 -0.16
CA GLY A 37 0.59 -3.80 0.92
C GLY A 37 0.37 -3.18 2.30
N CYS A 38 -0.56 -3.76 3.06
CA CYS A 38 -0.82 -3.40 4.46
C CYS A 38 -0.13 -4.37 5.43
N LEU A 39 -0.33 -4.17 6.73
CA LEU A 39 0.18 -5.05 7.79
C LEU A 39 -0.38 -6.47 7.76
N ASP A 40 -1.53 -6.67 7.11
CA ASP A 40 -2.15 -7.98 6.93
C ASP A 40 -1.52 -8.73 5.74
N CYS A 41 -1.25 -8.01 4.63
CA CYS A 41 -0.60 -8.59 3.46
C CYS A 41 0.92 -8.77 3.60
N LEU A 42 1.59 -7.89 4.34
CA LEU A 42 3.05 -7.81 4.42
C LEU A 42 3.51 -7.71 5.86
N THR A 43 4.62 -8.37 6.17
CA THR A 43 5.30 -8.21 7.44
C THR A 43 5.92 -6.80 7.56
N ARG A 44 6.11 -6.32 8.79
CA ARG A 44 6.74 -5.02 9.05
C ARG A 44 8.09 -4.85 8.36
N GLN A 45 8.89 -5.91 8.28
CA GLN A 45 10.18 -5.89 7.58
C GLN A 45 10.02 -5.61 6.08
N ARG A 46 9.07 -6.27 5.40
CA ARG A 46 8.74 -6.02 3.99
C ARG A 46 8.25 -4.59 3.79
N LEU A 47 7.36 -4.12 4.66
CA LEU A 47 6.86 -2.74 4.64
C LEU A 47 8.02 -1.72 4.76
N SER A 48 8.93 -1.93 5.71
CA SER A 48 10.12 -1.09 5.91
C SER A 48 11.11 -1.14 4.74
N ASN A 49 11.18 -2.27 4.02
CA ASN A 49 11.97 -2.39 2.80
C ASN A 49 11.34 -1.69 1.59
N GLY A 50 10.09 -1.20 1.71
CA GLY A 50 9.39 -0.49 0.65
C GLY A 50 8.52 -1.37 -0.26
N ASP A 51 8.32 -2.66 0.06
CA ASP A 51 7.39 -3.54 -0.70
C ASP A 51 5.96 -2.95 -0.73
N ALA A 52 5.58 -2.21 0.31
CA ALA A 52 4.27 -1.57 0.41
C ALA A 52 4.00 -0.54 -0.69
N ALA A 53 5.06 0.04 -1.26
CA ALA A 53 4.99 1.04 -2.32
C ALA A 53 5.02 0.42 -3.72
N ARG A 54 5.34 -0.87 -3.83
CA ARG A 54 5.44 -1.58 -5.11
C ARG A 54 4.17 -2.38 -5.36
N PRO A 55 3.54 -2.27 -6.55
CA PRO A 55 2.59 -3.28 -6.97
C PRO A 55 3.34 -4.61 -6.99
N ASP A 56 2.79 -5.63 -6.31
CA ASP A 56 3.42 -6.94 -6.13
C ASP A 56 4.06 -7.40 -7.45
N ASP A 57 5.39 -7.50 -7.48
CA ASP A 57 6.18 -7.93 -8.63
C ASP A 57 5.95 -9.42 -8.99
N ALA A 58 4.81 -10.02 -8.58
CA ALA A 58 4.41 -11.36 -8.99
C ALA A 58 4.18 -11.47 -10.51
N ASP A 59 4.05 -10.35 -11.22
CA ASP A 59 4.04 -10.33 -12.69
C ASP A 59 5.47 -10.29 -13.31
N ALA A 60 6.52 -10.13 -12.51
CA ALA A 60 7.92 -10.10 -13.00
C ALA A 60 8.58 -11.48 -13.12
N ILE A 61 7.86 -12.57 -12.80
CA ILE A 61 8.28 -13.95 -13.17
C ILE A 61 7.68 -14.34 -14.53
N GLY A 62 7.67 -13.38 -15.46
CA GLY A 62 7.46 -13.60 -16.90
C GLY A 62 8.73 -13.34 -17.72
N SER A 63 9.88 -13.15 -17.07
CA SER A 63 11.18 -13.16 -17.78
C SER A 63 11.53 -14.60 -18.16
N GLY A 64 10.77 -15.16 -19.10
CA GLY A 64 11.18 -16.29 -19.91
C GLY A 64 12.35 -15.85 -20.75
N TRP A 65 13.56 -16.06 -20.24
CA TRP A 65 14.77 -16.03 -21.07
C TRP A 65 14.69 -17.22 -22.03
N LYS A 66 14.36 -16.98 -23.31
CA LYS A 66 14.83 -17.80 -24.43
C LYS A 66 14.76 -17.05 -25.77
#